data_AF-A0A7J2TKJ2-F1
#
_entry.id   AF-A0A7J2TKJ2-F1
#
_cell.length_a   1.000
_cell.length_b   1.000
_cell.length_c   1.000
_cell.angle_alpha   90.00
_cell.angle_beta   90.00
_cell.angle_gamma   90.00
#
_symmetry.space_group_name_H-M   'P 1'
#
loop_
_entity.id
_entity.type
_entity.pdbx_description
1 polymer ?
#
loop_
_entity_poly.entity_id
_entity_poly.type
_entity_poly.pdbx_seq_one_letter_code
_entity_poly.pdbx_strand_id
1 'polypeptide(L)'
;MKPALVVLILAALAIPLVVMGFQSSEKVQYNVSDCYEFLGEYRNYYEYDSKNRTLKAFVTVNCGSDEILVEKRGEKIAILEKDYDGKLARCLCQKEVRIFGLDELKVEFVDWSGNSTVLVKDSGFCGRSTFAYCERDEDCKIGGCSAQICMGAKEEIFTTCEYRECYDYLKYGVACKCVRNMCQWI
;
A
#
# COMPACT_ATOMS: atom_id res chain seq x y z
N MET A 1 75.27 9.08 -10.44
CA MET A 1 74.13 9.83 -11.00
C MET A 1 73.06 8.83 -11.43
N LYS A 2 71.87 8.86 -10.80
CA LYS A 2 70.68 8.09 -11.22
C LYS A 2 70.18 8.66 -12.57
N PRO A 3 69.46 7.89 -13.41
CA PRO A 3 68.00 7.87 -13.23
C PRO A 3 67.36 6.51 -13.50
N ALA A 4 66.69 6.01 -12.48
CA ALA A 4 65.53 5.13 -12.61
C ALA A 4 64.35 6.02 -13.00
N LEU A 5 63.97 6.06 -14.28
CA LEU A 5 62.84 6.88 -14.74
C LEU A 5 62.25 6.37 -16.06
N VAL A 6 61.97 5.06 -16.19
CA VAL A 6 61.27 4.55 -17.39
C VAL A 6 60.13 3.56 -17.07
N VAL A 7 59.98 3.10 -15.81
CA VAL A 7 59.00 2.04 -15.49
C VAL A 7 57.63 2.58 -15.04
N LEU A 8 57.40 3.90 -15.05
CA LEU A 8 56.20 4.51 -14.43
C LEU A 8 55.04 4.83 -15.39
N ILE A 9 55.01 4.31 -16.61
CA ILE A 9 53.96 4.66 -17.61
C ILE A 9 53.06 3.47 -18.03
N LEU A 10 53.28 2.24 -17.55
CA LEU A 10 52.50 1.07 -17.99
C LEU A 10 51.59 0.40 -16.93
N ALA A 11 51.23 1.10 -15.86
CA ALA A 11 50.34 0.58 -14.81
C ALA A 11 49.06 1.42 -14.61
N ALA A 12 48.58 2.10 -15.65
CA ALA A 12 47.42 3.00 -15.58
C ALA A 12 46.18 2.52 -16.35
N LEU A 13 46.10 1.24 -16.74
CA LEU A 13 44.94 0.73 -17.49
C LEU A 13 44.39 -0.56 -16.87
N ALA A 14 43.10 -0.50 -16.58
CA ALA A 14 42.19 -1.59 -16.22
C ALA A 14 42.21 -2.09 -14.75
N ILE A 15 41.78 -1.22 -13.83
CA ILE A 15 40.92 -1.70 -12.73
C ILE A 15 39.49 -1.50 -13.24
N PRO A 16 38.73 -2.55 -13.62
CA PRO A 16 37.31 -2.39 -13.81
C PRO A 16 36.73 -2.07 -12.44
N LEU A 17 36.27 -0.83 -12.25
CA LEU A 17 35.35 -0.46 -11.17
C LEU A 17 34.05 -1.24 -11.41
N VAL A 18 34.05 -2.52 -11.05
CA VAL A 18 32.80 -3.22 -10.76
C VAL A 18 32.40 -2.74 -9.38
N VAL A 19 31.78 -1.56 -9.34
CA VAL A 19 30.96 -1.16 -8.19
C VAL A 19 29.74 -2.09 -8.25
N MET A 20 29.89 -3.30 -7.74
CA MET A 20 28.74 -4.06 -7.27
C MET A 20 28.16 -3.21 -6.14
N GLY A 21 27.15 -2.42 -6.48
CA GLY A 21 26.32 -1.75 -5.49
C GLY A 21 25.70 -2.83 -4.63
N PHE A 22 26.36 -3.15 -3.52
CA PHE A 22 25.73 -3.85 -2.41
C PHE A 22 24.64 -2.91 -1.89
N GLN A 23 23.43 -3.06 -2.42
CA GLN A 23 22.23 -2.52 -1.79
C GLN A 23 22.11 -3.23 -0.44
N SER A 24 22.61 -2.57 0.61
CA SER A 24 22.36 -2.95 1.99
C SER A 24 20.85 -2.95 2.18
N SER A 25 20.25 -4.14 2.36
CA SER A 25 18.87 -4.23 2.83
C SER A 25 18.86 -3.76 4.27
N GLU A 26 18.33 -2.55 4.48
CA GLU A 26 18.20 -2.00 5.82
C GLU A 26 17.21 -2.89 6.59
N LYS A 27 17.64 -3.42 7.74
CA LYS A 27 16.83 -4.36 8.52
C LYS A 27 15.65 -3.62 9.13
N VAL A 28 14.45 -3.94 8.68
CA VAL A 28 13.19 -3.33 9.16
C VAL A 28 12.67 -4.14 10.35
N GLN A 29 12.21 -3.46 11.41
CA GLN A 29 11.53 -4.12 12.53
C GLN A 29 10.02 -4.19 12.25
N TYR A 30 9.45 -5.38 12.28
CA TYR A 30 8.03 -5.57 12.02
C TYR A 30 7.43 -6.77 12.80
N ASN A 31 6.11 -6.81 12.86
CA ASN A 31 5.32 -7.93 13.37
C ASN A 31 4.19 -8.23 12.36
N VAL A 32 3.81 -9.50 12.23
CA VAL A 32 2.76 -9.98 11.34
C VAL A 32 1.72 -10.69 12.17
N SER A 33 0.46 -10.31 12.05
CA SER A 33 -0.64 -10.97 12.75
C SER A 33 -0.90 -12.38 12.20
N ASP A 34 -1.63 -13.16 12.98
CA ASP A 34 -2.27 -14.37 12.48
C ASP A 34 -3.28 -14.03 11.36
N CYS A 35 -3.62 -15.04 10.55
CA CYS A 35 -4.70 -14.94 9.59
C CYS A 35 -6.03 -14.76 10.35
N TYR A 36 -6.79 -13.72 10.02
CA TYR A 36 -8.19 -13.62 10.43
C TYR A 36 -9.11 -13.60 9.22
N GLU A 37 -10.27 -14.24 9.37
CA GLU A 37 -11.34 -14.17 8.39
C GLU A 37 -12.00 -12.79 8.47
N PHE A 38 -12.05 -12.09 7.34
CA PHE A 38 -12.68 -10.78 7.25
C PHE A 38 -14.11 -10.93 6.72
N LEU A 39 -15.11 -10.43 7.46
CA LEU A 39 -16.53 -10.48 7.08
C LEU A 39 -16.92 -9.42 6.01
N GLY A 40 -15.94 -8.77 5.37
CA GLY A 40 -16.13 -7.76 4.34
C GLY A 40 -15.34 -8.05 3.07
N GLU A 41 -15.22 -7.05 2.18
CA GLU A 41 -14.37 -7.17 1.00
C GLU A 41 -12.88 -7.15 1.38
N TYR A 42 -12.14 -8.15 0.92
CA TYR A 42 -10.68 -8.15 1.00
C TYR A 42 -10.11 -6.92 0.28
N ARG A 43 -9.41 -6.06 1.01
CA ARG A 43 -8.74 -4.87 0.49
C ARG A 43 -7.34 -4.78 1.06
N ASN A 44 -6.41 -4.32 0.22
CA ASN A 44 -5.03 -4.10 0.61
C ASN A 44 -4.79 -2.59 0.77
N TYR A 45 -4.41 -2.17 1.97
CA TYR A 45 -4.22 -0.75 2.32
C TYR A 45 -3.22 -0.61 3.46
N TYR A 46 -2.85 0.63 3.80
CA TYR A 46 -2.05 0.88 5.00
C TYR A 46 -2.49 2.12 5.78
N GLU A 47 -2.30 2.09 7.09
CA GLU A 47 -2.42 3.23 7.99
C GLU A 47 -1.02 3.67 8.43
N TYR A 48 -0.84 4.96 8.71
CA TYR A 48 0.41 5.48 9.27
C TYR A 48 0.15 6.35 10.49
N ASP A 49 0.77 5.98 11.61
CA ASP A 49 0.81 6.76 12.85
C ASP A 49 2.13 7.53 12.93
N SER A 50 2.06 8.84 12.69
CA SER A 50 3.23 9.72 12.71
C SER A 50 3.79 9.96 14.11
N LYS A 51 2.99 9.81 15.18
CA LYS A 51 3.45 10.01 16.57
C LYS A 51 4.31 8.83 17.01
N ASN A 52 3.87 7.63 16.68
CA ASN A 52 4.56 6.39 17.04
C ASN A 52 5.49 5.89 15.93
N ARG A 53 5.59 6.61 14.80
CA ARG A 53 6.36 6.23 13.60
C ARG A 53 6.12 4.77 13.21
N THR A 54 4.84 4.41 13.17
CA THR A 54 4.37 3.03 12.98
C THR A 54 3.46 2.96 11.77
N LEU A 55 3.79 2.07 10.84
CA LEU A 55 2.98 1.75 9.68
C LEU A 55 2.24 0.44 9.91
N LYS A 56 0.94 0.40 9.65
CA LYS A 56 0.13 -0.82 9.68
C LYS A 56 -0.37 -1.11 8.28
N ALA A 57 0.11 -2.16 7.64
CA ALA A 57 -0.41 -2.59 6.36
C ALA A 57 -1.35 -3.77 6.54
N PHE A 58 -2.49 -3.72 5.86
CA PHE A 58 -3.45 -4.81 5.82
C PHE A 58 -3.35 -5.44 4.43
N VAL A 59 -2.94 -6.70 4.38
CA VAL A 59 -2.70 -7.43 3.13
C VAL A 59 -3.49 -8.71 3.09
N THR A 60 -4.10 -8.99 1.94
CA THR A 60 -4.81 -10.23 1.66
C THR A 60 -3.84 -11.21 1.05
N VAL A 61 -3.69 -12.36 1.69
CA VAL A 61 -2.71 -13.39 1.35
C VAL A 61 -3.42 -14.74 1.24
N ASN A 62 -2.77 -15.70 0.60
CA ASN A 62 -3.17 -17.09 0.64
C ASN A 62 -2.95 -17.65 2.05
N CYS A 63 -3.92 -18.38 2.60
CA CYS A 63 -3.76 -18.93 3.95
C CYS A 63 -2.65 -19.98 4.06
N GLY A 64 -2.25 -20.58 2.93
CA GLY A 64 -1.19 -21.59 2.85
C GLY A 64 0.20 -21.01 2.64
N SER A 65 0.35 -19.68 2.53
CA SER A 65 1.67 -19.06 2.40
C SER A 65 2.51 -19.23 3.67
N ASP A 66 3.80 -19.46 3.48
CA ASP A 66 4.74 -19.78 4.56
C ASP A 66 5.08 -18.56 5.42
N GLU A 67 5.35 -17.41 4.79
CA GLU A 67 5.77 -16.23 5.52
C GLU A 67 5.45 -14.90 4.83
N ILE A 68 5.45 -13.84 5.64
CA ILE A 68 5.42 -12.46 5.19
C ILE A 68 6.75 -11.80 5.55
N LEU A 69 7.47 -11.35 4.53
CA LEU A 69 8.71 -10.60 4.68
C LEU A 69 8.48 -9.11 4.46
N VAL A 70 9.25 -8.28 5.15
CA VAL A 70 9.26 -6.83 4.95
C VAL A 70 10.66 -6.36 4.65
N GLU A 71 10.82 -5.69 3.51
CA GLU A 71 12.08 -5.13 3.04
C GLU A 71 11.94 -3.64 2.76
N LYS A 72 12.92 -2.85 3.19
CA LYS A 72 13.05 -1.47 2.72
C LYS A 72 13.86 -1.45 1.43
N ARG A 73 13.28 -0.92 0.36
CA ARG A 73 13.88 -0.81 -0.98
C ARG A 73 13.94 0.64 -1.41
N GLY A 74 14.94 1.38 -0.93
CA GLY A 74 15.03 2.83 -1.16
C GLY A 74 13.91 3.59 -0.43
N GLU A 75 13.10 4.33 -1.18
CA GLU A 75 11.97 5.14 -0.66
C GLU A 75 10.64 4.37 -0.58
N LYS A 76 10.69 3.04 -0.61
CA LYS A 76 9.51 2.19 -0.44
C LYS A 76 9.75 1.05 0.53
N ILE A 77 8.67 0.61 1.15
CA ILE A 77 8.56 -0.64 1.89
C ILE A 77 7.90 -1.67 0.98
N ALA A 78 8.54 -2.82 0.82
CA ALA A 78 7.96 -3.97 0.13
C ALA A 78 7.56 -5.03 1.16
N ILE A 79 6.29 -5.41 1.16
CA ILE A 79 5.72 -6.53 1.91
C ILE A 79 5.59 -7.68 0.93
N LEU A 80 6.24 -8.81 1.22
CA LEU A 80 6.36 -9.93 0.31
C LEU A 80 5.66 -11.15 0.92
N GLU A 81 4.67 -11.67 0.21
CA GLU A 81 4.10 -12.98 0.48
C GLU A 81 5.04 -14.05 -0.11
N LYS A 82 5.49 -14.98 0.74
CA LYS A 82 6.38 -16.06 0.33
C LYS A 82 5.70 -17.40 0.50
N ASP A 83 5.83 -18.21 -0.54
CA ASP A 83 5.48 -19.61 -0.60
C ASP A 83 6.71 -20.35 -1.13
N TYR A 84 7.25 -21.25 -0.32
CA TYR A 84 8.46 -22.01 -0.57
C TYR A 84 8.17 -23.45 -0.95
N ASP A 85 7.04 -23.99 -0.48
CA ASP A 85 6.69 -25.40 -0.67
C ASP A 85 5.65 -25.63 -1.78
N GLY A 86 5.03 -24.56 -2.29
CA GLY A 86 4.06 -24.62 -3.38
C GLY A 86 2.67 -25.06 -2.91
N LYS A 87 2.44 -25.25 -1.61
CA LYS A 87 1.19 -25.77 -1.05
C LYS A 87 0.22 -24.66 -0.69
N LEU A 88 -0.18 -23.92 -1.71
CA LEU A 88 -1.23 -22.92 -1.57
C LEU A 88 -2.58 -23.54 -1.21
N ALA A 89 -3.28 -22.88 -0.30
CA ALA A 89 -4.64 -23.23 0.09
C ALA A 89 -5.67 -22.61 -0.86
N ARG A 90 -6.87 -23.20 -0.93
CA ARG A 90 -8.03 -22.60 -1.62
C ARG A 90 -8.76 -21.59 -0.73
N CYS A 91 -8.01 -20.74 -0.03
CA CYS A 91 -8.56 -19.67 0.79
C CYS A 91 -7.66 -18.45 0.80
N LEU A 92 -8.27 -17.30 1.11
CA LEU A 92 -7.59 -16.04 1.37
C LEU A 92 -7.84 -15.65 2.82
N CYS A 93 -6.86 -14.96 3.42
CA CYS A 93 -6.99 -14.37 4.74
C CYS A 93 -6.41 -12.96 4.72
N GLN A 94 -6.81 -12.12 5.66
CA GLN A 94 -6.17 -10.82 5.85
C GLN A 94 -5.15 -10.92 6.98
N LYS A 95 -3.99 -10.29 6.80
CA LYS A 95 -2.95 -10.12 7.83
C LYS A 95 -2.66 -8.64 8.04
N GLU A 96 -2.43 -8.28 9.29
CA GLU A 96 -1.88 -6.98 9.68
C GLU A 96 -0.35 -7.10 9.79
N VAL A 97 0.37 -6.26 9.06
CA VAL A 97 1.82 -6.12 9.11
C VAL A 97 2.14 -4.78 9.77
N ARG A 98 2.59 -4.82 11.03
CA ARG A 98 3.02 -3.65 11.80
C ARG A 98 4.49 -3.43 11.62
N ILE A 99 4.88 -2.24 11.16
CA ILE A 99 6.26 -1.90 10.85
C ILE A 99 6.65 -0.67 11.68
N PHE A 100 7.75 -0.75 12.40
CA PHE A 100 8.11 0.20 13.45
C PHE A 100 9.32 1.06 13.07
N GLY A 101 9.37 2.27 13.61
CA GLY A 101 10.57 3.11 13.62
C GLY A 101 10.92 3.76 12.28
N LEU A 102 9.93 3.94 11.40
CA LEU A 102 10.14 4.54 10.08
C LEU A 102 9.20 5.71 9.79
N ASP A 103 9.70 6.63 8.99
CA ASP A 103 8.91 7.74 8.44
C ASP A 103 7.99 7.20 7.34
N GLU A 104 6.90 7.91 7.02
CA GLU A 104 5.93 7.45 6.04
C GLU A 104 6.59 7.23 4.67
N LEU A 105 6.52 5.99 4.16
CA LEU A 105 7.06 5.59 2.86
C LEU A 105 5.97 4.94 2.01
N LYS A 106 6.17 4.91 0.70
CA LYS A 106 5.30 4.14 -0.21
C LYS A 106 5.33 2.67 0.17
N VAL A 107 4.17 2.04 0.23
CA VAL A 107 4.06 0.62 0.56
C VAL A 107 3.67 -0.16 -0.69
N GLU A 108 4.40 -1.21 -0.97
CA GLU A 108 4.17 -2.16 -2.05
C GLU A 108 3.91 -3.53 -1.43
N PHE A 109 2.86 -4.20 -1.89
CA PHE A 109 2.61 -5.60 -1.58
C PHE A 109 2.91 -6.44 -2.81
N VAL A 110 3.70 -7.49 -2.64
CA VAL A 110 4.03 -8.46 -3.69
C VAL A 110 3.44 -9.80 -3.26
N ASP A 111 2.52 -10.33 -4.06
CA ASP A 111 1.86 -11.61 -3.79
C ASP A 111 2.79 -12.81 -4.03
N TRP A 112 2.34 -14.00 -3.64
CA TRP A 112 3.08 -15.26 -3.79
C TRP A 112 3.50 -15.56 -5.25
N SER A 113 2.76 -15.02 -6.23
CA SER A 113 3.04 -15.20 -7.66
C SER A 113 3.96 -14.12 -8.24
N GLY A 114 4.35 -13.13 -7.42
CA GLY A 114 5.22 -12.03 -7.79
C GLY A 114 4.50 -10.80 -8.34
N ASN A 115 3.16 -10.76 -8.34
CA ASN A 115 2.46 -9.55 -8.77
C ASN A 115 2.58 -8.48 -7.70
N SER A 116 2.90 -7.26 -8.12
CA SER A 116 3.07 -6.11 -7.24
C SER A 116 1.86 -5.18 -7.29
N THR A 117 1.40 -4.74 -6.11
CA THR A 117 0.36 -3.72 -5.92
C THR A 117 0.86 -2.66 -4.96
N VAL A 118 0.79 -1.38 -5.37
CA VAL A 118 1.04 -0.26 -4.46
C VAL A 118 -0.17 -0.10 -3.54
N LEU A 119 0.04 -0.15 -2.23
CA LEU A 119 -1.03 0.01 -1.26
C LEU A 119 -1.45 1.48 -1.17
N VAL A 120 -2.75 1.69 -1.06
CA VAL A 120 -3.32 3.01 -0.81
C VAL A 120 -3.34 3.24 0.70
N LYS A 121 -3.02 4.46 1.11
CA LYS A 121 -3.19 4.86 2.50
C LYS A 121 -4.68 4.85 2.83
N ASP A 122 -5.09 4.12 3.84
CA ASP A 122 -6.43 4.28 4.36
C ASP A 122 -6.56 5.68 4.94
N SER A 123 -7.50 6.45 4.39
CA SER A 123 -7.83 7.74 4.94
C SER A 123 -8.53 7.56 6.29
N GLY A 124 -9.09 6.38 6.59
CA GLY A 124 -9.98 6.14 7.73
C GLY A 124 -11.41 6.61 7.45
N PHE A 125 -11.68 7.04 6.22
CA PHE A 125 -13.00 7.43 5.75
C PHE A 125 -13.80 6.17 5.36
N CYS A 126 -15.00 6.03 5.91
CA CYS A 126 -15.82 4.83 5.78
C CYS A 126 -17.08 5.05 4.92
N GLY A 127 -17.14 6.14 4.14
CA GLY A 127 -18.21 6.38 3.18
C GLY A 127 -18.19 5.36 2.02
N ARG A 128 -19.33 5.22 1.34
CA ARG A 128 -19.51 4.27 0.24
C ARG A 128 -19.84 4.99 -1.06
N SER A 129 -19.43 4.41 -2.17
CA SER A 129 -19.76 4.88 -3.52
C SER A 129 -20.80 3.94 -4.14
N THR A 130 -21.78 4.47 -4.87
CA THR A 130 -22.70 3.64 -5.66
C THR A 130 -22.10 3.21 -6.98
N PHE A 131 -21.04 3.89 -7.42
CA PHE A 131 -20.42 3.74 -8.74
C PHE A 131 -21.39 4.00 -9.89
N ALA A 132 -22.40 4.84 -9.67
CA ALA A 132 -23.29 5.29 -10.74
C ALA A 132 -22.49 5.93 -11.88
N TYR A 133 -22.96 5.70 -13.11
CA TYR A 133 -22.34 6.28 -14.30
C TYR A 133 -22.39 7.81 -14.25
N CYS A 134 -21.28 8.44 -14.64
CA CYS A 134 -21.12 9.88 -14.74
C CYS A 134 -20.23 10.24 -15.93
N GLU A 135 -20.39 11.45 -16.45
CA GLU A 135 -19.45 12.04 -17.42
C GLU A 135 -18.62 13.15 -16.78
N ARG A 136 -19.19 13.84 -15.79
CA ARG A 136 -18.56 14.96 -15.08
C ARG A 136 -18.86 14.90 -13.58
N ASP A 137 -18.10 15.66 -12.79
CA ASP A 137 -18.25 15.70 -11.33
C ASP A 137 -19.66 16.14 -10.90
N GLU A 138 -20.32 16.99 -11.66
CA GLU A 138 -21.69 17.47 -11.37
C GLU A 138 -22.76 16.39 -11.56
N ASP A 139 -22.43 15.29 -12.25
CA ASP A 139 -23.31 14.12 -12.35
C ASP A 139 -23.26 13.26 -11.08
N CYS A 140 -22.42 13.63 -10.09
CA CYS A 140 -22.29 13.00 -8.79
C CYS A 140 -22.78 13.94 -7.68
N LYS A 141 -23.30 13.36 -6.60
CA LYS A 141 -23.71 14.08 -5.39
C LYS A 141 -23.38 13.28 -4.14
N ILE A 142 -23.20 14.01 -3.05
CA ILE A 142 -23.14 13.43 -1.71
C ILE A 142 -24.58 13.21 -1.24
N GLY A 143 -24.88 12.02 -0.74
CA GLY A 143 -26.18 11.62 -0.21
C GLY A 143 -26.06 10.64 0.96
N GLY A 144 -27.17 9.98 1.27
CA GLY A 144 -27.35 9.29 2.54
C GLY A 144 -27.63 10.26 3.69
N CYS A 145 -28.24 9.77 4.77
CA CYS A 145 -28.70 10.64 5.86
C CYS A 145 -27.54 11.30 6.64
N SER A 146 -26.38 10.65 6.67
CA SER A 146 -25.16 11.10 7.36
C SER A 146 -24.07 11.54 6.37
N ALA A 147 -24.46 11.94 5.14
CA ALA A 147 -23.54 12.32 4.06
C ALA A 147 -22.50 11.25 3.71
N GLN A 148 -22.84 9.97 3.92
CA GLN A 148 -21.90 8.85 3.81
C GLN A 148 -21.86 8.21 2.42
N ILE A 149 -22.72 8.61 1.48
CA ILE A 149 -22.83 7.99 0.16
C ILE A 149 -22.38 8.98 -0.93
N CYS A 150 -21.46 8.57 -1.80
CA CYS A 150 -21.20 9.23 -3.07
C CYS A 150 -22.02 8.51 -4.16
N MET A 151 -22.96 9.22 -4.76
CA MET A 151 -23.98 8.65 -5.64
C MET A 151 -24.21 9.51 -6.88
N GLY A 152 -24.88 8.96 -7.88
CA GLY A 152 -25.29 9.73 -9.06
C GLY A 152 -26.30 10.82 -8.69
N ALA A 153 -26.26 11.95 -9.40
CA ALA A 153 -27.11 13.10 -9.15
C ALA A 153 -28.61 12.76 -9.19
N LYS A 154 -28.99 11.77 -10.02
CA LYS A 154 -30.36 11.28 -10.22
C LYS A 154 -30.76 10.12 -9.32
N GLU A 155 -29.83 9.56 -8.54
CA GLU A 155 -30.16 8.48 -7.61
C GLU A 155 -30.84 9.04 -6.34
N GLU A 156 -31.67 8.22 -5.70
CA GLU A 156 -32.23 8.50 -4.36
C GLU A 156 -32.04 7.26 -3.49
N ILE A 157 -31.04 7.31 -2.62
CA ILE A 157 -30.69 6.22 -1.70
C ILE A 157 -30.87 6.73 -0.28
N PHE A 158 -31.70 6.03 0.47
CA PHE A 158 -31.93 6.29 1.87
C PHE A 158 -31.12 5.30 2.71
N THR A 159 -30.35 5.85 3.65
CA THR A 159 -29.64 5.09 4.67
C THR A 159 -30.28 5.37 6.02
N THR A 160 -29.94 4.58 7.05
CA THR A 160 -30.21 4.99 8.42
C THR A 160 -29.49 6.30 8.74
N CYS A 161 -30.05 7.08 9.66
CA CYS A 161 -29.51 8.35 10.15
C CYS A 161 -28.53 8.17 11.31
N GLU A 162 -27.86 7.02 11.35
CA GLU A 162 -26.80 6.77 12.32
C GLU A 162 -25.52 7.47 11.83
N TYR A 163 -24.99 8.35 12.67
CA TYR A 163 -23.74 9.03 12.39
C TYR A 163 -22.56 8.24 12.95
N ARG A 164 -21.46 8.21 12.20
CA ARG A 164 -20.14 7.72 12.62
C ARG A 164 -19.12 8.76 12.23
N GLU A 165 -18.10 8.96 13.07
CA GLU A 165 -17.06 9.98 12.78
C GLU A 165 -16.38 9.76 11.42
N CYS A 166 -16.22 8.51 10.99
CA CYS A 166 -15.60 8.17 9.71
C CYS A 166 -16.43 8.56 8.47
N TYR A 167 -17.65 9.10 8.64
CA TYR A 167 -18.45 9.65 7.54
C TYR A 167 -18.17 11.14 7.25
N ASP A 168 -17.39 11.81 8.09
CA ASP A 168 -17.08 13.23 7.92
C ASP A 168 -16.07 13.45 6.77
N TYR A 169 -16.57 13.49 5.54
CA TYR A 169 -15.73 13.63 4.35
C TYR A 169 -14.84 14.89 4.38
N LEU A 170 -15.27 15.96 5.07
CA LEU A 170 -14.48 17.18 5.24
C LEU A 170 -13.30 16.95 6.18
N LYS A 171 -13.51 16.28 7.32
CA LYS A 171 -12.44 15.88 8.26
C LYS A 171 -11.40 15.00 7.59
N TYR A 172 -11.85 14.09 6.71
CA TYR A 172 -10.98 13.16 5.99
C TYR A 172 -10.43 13.71 4.66
N GLY A 173 -10.84 14.91 4.25
CA GLY A 173 -10.35 15.57 3.04
C GLY A 173 -10.72 14.86 1.74
N VAL A 174 -11.78 14.04 1.74
CA VAL A 174 -12.24 13.29 0.56
C VAL A 174 -13.39 14.00 -0.14
N ALA A 175 -13.55 13.76 -1.44
CA ALA A 175 -14.59 14.37 -2.26
C ALA A 175 -15.31 13.35 -3.14
N CYS A 176 -16.61 13.56 -3.36
CA CYS A 176 -17.39 12.75 -4.31
C CYS A 176 -17.21 13.33 -5.72
N LYS A 177 -16.60 12.54 -6.61
CA LYS A 177 -16.24 12.96 -7.98
C LYS A 177 -16.50 11.89 -9.02
N CYS A 178 -16.47 12.28 -10.29
CA CYS A 178 -16.54 11.37 -11.41
C CYS A 178 -15.15 10.86 -11.79
N VAL A 179 -14.86 9.61 -11.46
CA VAL A 179 -13.57 8.97 -11.79
C VAL A 179 -13.82 7.75 -12.64
N ARG A 180 -13.17 7.67 -13.80
CA ARG A 180 -13.33 6.57 -14.77
C ARG A 180 -14.80 6.31 -15.12
N ASN A 181 -15.57 7.38 -15.30
CA ASN A 181 -17.02 7.37 -15.60
C ASN A 181 -17.89 6.76 -14.47
N MET A 182 -17.41 6.76 -13.23
CA MET A 182 -18.17 6.28 -12.06
C MET A 182 -18.06 7.28 -10.90
N CYS A 183 -19.18 7.56 -10.24
CA CYS A 183 -19.23 8.40 -9.04
C CYS A 183 -18.57 7.70 -7.85
N GLN A 184 -17.49 8.29 -7.33
CA GLN A 184 -16.63 7.70 -6.31
C GLN A 184 -16.09 8.74 -5.33
N TRP A 185 -15.93 8.34 -4.07
CA TRP A 185 -15.09 9.06 -3.12
C TRP A 185 -13.62 9.00 -3.54
N ILE A 186 -12.92 10.14 -3.53
CA ILE A 186 -11.48 10.27 -3.78
C ILE A 186 -10.75 11.05 -2.70
#